data_AF-A0A936RDE1-F1
#
_entry.id   AF-A0A936RDE1-F1
#
_cell.length_a   1.000
_cell.length_b   1.000
_cell.length_c   1.000
_cell.angle_alpha   90.00
_cell.angle_beta   90.00
_cell.angle_gamma   90.00
#
_symmetry.space_group_name_H-M   'P 1'
#
loop_
_entity.id
_entity.type
_entity.pdbx_description
1 polymer ?
#
loop_
_entity_poly.entity_id
_entity_poly.type
_entity_poly.pdbx_seq_one_letter_code
_entity_poly.pdbx_strand_id
1 'polypeptide(L)' 'MKAQDWLYNYRYAWAIEKSFGGVVRRAAYLTESKIAFELFNKYYDEMRICYAAFFPDLKKNTASRLHELLHL' A
#
# COMPACT_ATOMS: atom_id res chain seq x y z
N MET A 1 -12.98 17.92 8.68
CA MET A 1 -11.94 17.00 9.16
C MET A 1 -11.79 15.71 8.35
N LYS A 2 -12.84 15.03 7.87
CA LYS A 2 -12.69 13.79 7.05
C LYS A 2 -11.94 13.96 5.72
N ALA A 3 -11.96 15.17 5.13
CA ALA A 3 -11.26 15.45 3.87
C ALA A 3 -9.72 15.50 4.00
N GLN A 4 -9.18 15.61 5.21
CA GLN A 4 -7.74 15.63 5.47
C GLN A 4 -7.22 14.30 6.05
N ASP A 5 -8.10 13.32 6.23
CA ASP A 5 -7.69 11.99 6.67
C ASP A 5 -7.08 11.23 5.47
N TRP A 6 -5.76 11.32 5.35
CA TRP A 6 -5.03 10.72 4.24
C TRP A 6 -5.17 9.20 4.23
N LEU A 7 -5.21 8.55 5.40
CA LEU A 7 -5.34 7.11 5.50
C LEU A 7 -6.74 6.63 5.11
N TYR A 8 -7.78 7.32 5.61
CA TYR A 8 -9.16 7.00 5.24
C TYR A 8 -9.41 7.20 3.74
N ASN A 9 -8.74 8.17 3.11
CA ASN A 9 -8.93 8.43 1.68
C ASN A 9 -8.18 7.44 0.78
N TYR A 10 -7.23 6.63 1.27
CA TYR A 10 -6.52 5.60 0.48
C TYR A 10 -7.40 4.49 -0.09
N ARG A 11 -8.63 4.35 0.39
CA ARG A 11 -9.63 3.50 -0.28
C ARG A 11 -10.11 4.06 -1.62
N TYR A 12 -9.77 5.29 -1.96
CA TYR A 12 -10.10 5.92 -3.23
C TYR A 12 -8.87 6.07 -4.12
N ALA A 13 -9.01 5.70 -5.39
CA ALA A 13 -7.94 5.73 -6.39
C ALA A 13 -7.29 7.13 -6.53
N TRP A 14 -8.07 8.21 -6.48
CA TRP A 14 -7.55 9.59 -6.56
C TRP A 14 -6.58 9.94 -5.42
N ALA A 15 -6.77 9.36 -4.23
CA ALA A 15 -5.88 9.60 -3.10
C ALA A 15 -4.59 8.80 -3.21
N ILE A 16 -4.68 7.59 -3.79
CA ILE A 16 -3.53 6.78 -4.17
C ILE A 16 -2.71 7.55 -5.22
N GLU A 17 -3.32 8.06 -6.29
CA GLU A 17 -2.66 8.86 -7.33
C GLU A 17 -1.87 10.05 -6.76
N LYS A 18 -2.49 10.82 -5.85
CA LYS A 18 -1.80 11.93 -5.16
C LYS A 18 -0.56 11.49 -4.39
N SER A 19 -0.55 10.25 -3.89
CA SER A 19 0.60 9.68 -3.18
C SER A 19 1.77 9.37 -4.11
N PHE A 20 1.50 8.85 -5.32
CA PHE A 20 2.52 8.69 -6.36
C PHE A 20 3.16 10.03 -6.72
N GLY A 21 2.35 11.09 -6.88
CA GLY A 21 2.88 12.44 -7.08
C GLY A 21 3.72 12.95 -5.88
N GLY A 22 3.33 12.58 -4.65
CA GLY A 22 4.10 12.89 -3.45
C GLY A 22 5.47 12.21 -3.41
N VAL A 23 5.56 10.96 -3.89
CA VAL A 23 6.83 10.23 -4.00
C VAL A 23 7.75 10.91 -5.02
N VAL A 24 7.26 11.17 -6.24
CA VAL A 24 8.03 11.84 -7.29
C VAL A 24 8.57 13.21 -6.85
N ARG A 25 7.77 14.02 -6.15
CA ARG A 25 8.22 15.33 -5.64
C ARG A 25 9.42 15.25 -4.69
N ARG A 26 9.63 14.12 -4.00
CA ARG A 26 10.72 13.94 -3.03
C ARG A 26 11.85 13.05 -3.55
N ALA A 27 11.65 12.39 -4.68
CA ALA A 27 12.63 11.49 -5.25
C ALA A 27 13.65 12.28 -6.08
N ALA A 28 14.92 11.90 -5.99
CA ALA A 28 15.97 12.49 -6.83
C ALA A 28 15.89 12.02 -8.30
N TYR A 29 15.30 10.83 -8.55
CA TYR A 29 15.42 10.13 -9.83
C TYR A 29 14.10 9.50 -10.34
N LEU A 30 12.95 9.78 -9.72
CA LEU A 30 11.66 9.30 -10.21
C LEU A 30 10.84 10.49 -10.69
N THR A 31 10.34 10.44 -11.93
CA THR A 31 9.59 11.57 -12.52
C THR A 31 8.18 11.17 -13.00
N GLU A 32 7.93 9.88 -13.17
CA GLU A 32 6.84 9.34 -13.96
C GLU A 32 5.62 8.94 -13.11
N SER A 33 5.13 9.83 -12.24
CA SER A 33 4.05 9.50 -11.30
C SER A 33 2.77 9.03 -12.00
N LYS A 34 2.45 9.63 -13.15
CA LYS A 34 1.25 9.29 -13.94
C LYS A 34 1.34 7.88 -14.52
N ILE A 35 2.45 7.58 -15.20
CA ILE A 35 2.68 6.26 -15.81
C ILE A 35 2.66 5.17 -14.74
N ALA A 36 3.30 5.44 -13.59
CA ALA A 36 3.29 4.50 -12.46
C ALA A 36 1.87 4.26 -11.92
N PHE A 37 1.01 5.29 -11.86
CA PHE A 37 -0.38 5.13 -11.44
C PHE A 37 -1.23 4.38 -12.49
N GLU A 38 -1.01 4.62 -13.78
CA GLU A 38 -1.68 3.87 -14.86
C GLU A 38 -1.34 2.37 -14.79
N LEU A 39 -0.05 2.04 -14.60
CA LEU A 39 0.40 0.65 -14.41
C LEU A 39 -0.17 0.04 -13.12
N PHE A 40 -0.22 0.81 -12.03
CA PHE A 40 -0.81 0.36 -10.77
C PHE A 40 -2.27 -0.06 -10.96
N ASN A 41 -3.09 0.75 -11.65
CA ASN A 41 -4.49 0.40 -11.91
C ASN A 41 -4.60 -0.78 -12.89
N LYS A 42 -3.73 -0.85 -13.90
CA LYS A 42 -3.72 -1.96 -14.87
C LYS A 42 -3.55 -3.33 -14.20
N TYR A 43 -2.71 -3.41 -13.17
CA TYR A 43 -2.37 -4.67 -12.49
C TYR A 43 -2.97 -4.78 -11.08
N TYR A 44 -4.00 -3.98 -10.78
CA TYR A 44 -4.55 -3.88 -9.42
C TYR A 44 -5.12 -5.22 -8.93
N ASP A 45 -5.81 -5.95 -9.80
CA ASP A 45 -6.40 -7.24 -9.45
C ASP A 45 -5.36 -8.34 -9.24
N GLU A 46 -4.28 -8.34 -10.02
CA GLU A 46 -3.15 -9.25 -9.85
C GLU A 46 -2.44 -8.99 -8.52
N MET A 47 -2.19 -7.73 -8.19
CA MET A 47 -1.66 -7.35 -6.87
C MET A 47 -2.59 -7.78 -5.74
N ARG A 48 -3.91 -7.67 -5.92
CA ARG A 48 -4.91 -8.14 -4.95
C ARG A 48 -4.83 -9.64 -4.73
N ILE A 49 -4.58 -10.44 -5.78
CA ILE A 49 -4.37 -11.89 -5.65
C ILE A 49 -3.13 -12.18 -4.82
N CYS A 50 -2.00 -11.51 -5.11
CA CYS A 50 -0.78 -11.66 -4.33
C CYS A 50 -1.00 -11.29 -2.85
N TYR A 51 -1.70 -10.19 -2.59
CA TYR A 51 -2.06 -9.78 -1.23
C TYR A 51 -2.89 -10.85 -0.52
N ALA A 52 -3.96 -11.35 -1.17
CA ALA A 52 -4.83 -12.35 -0.59
C ALA A 52 -4.09 -13.67 -0.29
N ALA A 53 -3.11 -14.03 -1.10
CA ALA A 53 -2.28 -15.22 -0.89
C ALA A 53 -1.26 -15.05 0.24
N PHE A 54 -0.62 -13.88 0.36
CA PHE A 54 0.51 -13.68 1.28
C PHE A 54 0.11 -13.19 2.68
N PHE A 55 -0.83 -12.23 2.75
CA PHE A 55 -1.08 -11.50 4.00
C PHE A 55 -1.66 -12.35 5.15
N PRO A 56 -2.49 -13.38 4.92
CA PRO A 56 -2.93 -14.29 5.99
C PRO A 56 -1.76 -15.00 6.68
N ASP A 57 -0.80 -15.51 5.90
CA ASP A 57 0.36 -16.22 6.42
C ASP A 57 1.29 -15.29 7.19
N LEU A 58 1.51 -14.08 6.68
CA LEU A 58 2.27 -13.05 7.40
C LEU A 58 1.64 -12.75 8.77
N LYS A 59 0.32 -12.56 8.83
CA LYS A 59 -0.40 -12.30 10.09
C LYS A 59 -0.24 -13.45 11.08
N LYS A 60 -0.41 -14.69 10.62
CA LYS A 60 -0.25 -15.89 11.44
C LYS A 60 1.18 -15.98 12.00
N ASN A 61 2.18 -15.85 11.14
CA ASN A 61 3.59 -15.92 11.54
C ASN A 61 3.94 -14.81 12.54
N THR A 62 3.48 -13.57 12.30
CA THR A 62 3.74 -12.44 13.18
C THR A 62 3.09 -12.64 14.55
N ALA A 63 1.86 -13.16 14.60
CA ALA A 63 1.17 -13.45 15.85
C ALA A 63 1.89 -14.55 16.65
N SER A 64 2.28 -15.65 15.99
CA SER A 64 3.08 -16.72 16.62
C SER A 64 4.41 -16.19 17.16
N ARG A 65 5.13 -15.39 16.35
CA ARG A 65 6.41 -14.82 16.78
C ARG A 65 6.26 -13.85 17.94
N LEU A 66 5.18 -13.06 17.96
CA LEU A 66 4.90 -12.15 19.07
C LEU A 66 4.65 -12.92 20.37
N HIS A 67 3.88 -14.02 20.31
CA HIS A 67 3.63 -14.91 21.44
C HIS A 67 4.94 -15.49 22.00
N GLU A 68 5.82 -16.00 21.13
CA GLU A 68 7.15 -16.51 21.50
C GLU A 68 8.02 -15.44 22.20
N LEU A 69 8.03 -14.22 21.68
CA LEU A 69 8.84 -13.12 22.24
C LEU A 69 8.32 -12.60 23.57
N LEU A 70 7.02 -12.71 23.83
CA LEU A 70 6.39 -12.21 25.04
C LEU A 70 6.20 -13.28 26.11
N HIS A 71 6.57 -14.54 25.85
CA HIS A 71 6.30 -15.69 26.73
C HIS A 71 4.83 -15.79 27.16
N LEU A 72 3.91 -15.32 26.31
CA LEU A 72 2.51 -15.68 26.39
C LEU A 72 2.37 -17.15 25.93
#